data_AF-A0AAE4CR79-F1
#
_entry.id   AF-A0AAE4CR79-F1
#
_cell.length_a   1.000
_cell.length_b   1.000
_cell.length_c   1.000
_cell.angle_alpha   90.00
_cell.angle_beta   90.00
_cell.angle_gamma   90.00
#
_symmetry.space_group_name_H-M   'P 1'
#
loop_
_entity.id
_entity.type
_entity.pdbx_description
1 polymer ?
#
loop_
_entity_poly.entity_id
_entity_poly.type
_entity_poly.pdbx_seq_one_letter_code
_entity_poly.pdbx_strand_id
1 'polypeptide(L)'
;MESAKLTTALGYAVGDRLTIFAEAFETRVKRVNARRLTVEWPWREVDPDSENLWDGTLGFARDSDAYDWRNTPWRLEPNPEELEPGGSCFVGVPMTEVIVTGIEKYDPPADFGFLPRPEYVMELVPKDLVDDGEAGYVIYLNGNEPFEIEKVESLA
;
A
#
# COMPACT_ATOMS: atom_id res chain seq x y z
N MET A 1 -0.32 20.47 -3.65
CA MET A 1 0.81 19.53 -3.84
C MET A 1 1.01 19.37 -5.33
N GLU A 2 2.18 19.73 -5.85
CA GLU A 2 2.53 19.47 -7.25
C GLU A 2 3.23 18.11 -7.34
N SER A 3 2.92 17.32 -8.36
CA SER A 3 3.62 16.08 -8.67
C SER A 3 4.08 16.09 -10.12
N ALA A 4 5.22 15.45 -10.37
CA ALA A 4 5.75 15.24 -11.71
C ALA A 4 5.59 13.77 -12.08
N LYS A 5 4.84 13.49 -13.15
CA LYS A 5 4.75 12.14 -13.73
C LYS A 5 6.06 11.78 -14.43
N LEU A 6 6.59 10.62 -14.07
CA LEU A 6 7.84 10.08 -14.58
C LEU A 6 7.56 8.75 -15.28
N THR A 7 8.33 8.46 -16.32
CA THR A 7 8.34 7.13 -16.95
C THR A 7 9.39 6.22 -16.31
N THR A 8 10.37 6.78 -15.59
CA THR A 8 11.43 6.05 -14.89
C THR A 8 11.86 6.79 -13.62
N ALA A 9 12.13 6.06 -12.53
CA ALA A 9 12.79 6.58 -11.32
C ALA A 9 13.33 5.43 -10.46
N LEU A 10 14.41 5.69 -9.71
CA LEU A 10 14.96 4.77 -8.70
C LEU A 10 15.22 3.33 -9.22
N GLY A 11 15.59 3.21 -10.50
CA GLY A 11 15.84 1.92 -11.14
C GLY A 11 14.59 1.22 -11.69
N TYR A 12 13.40 1.80 -11.57
CA TYR A 12 12.14 1.28 -12.09
C TYR A 12 11.65 2.09 -13.30
N ALA A 13 10.85 1.45 -14.15
CA ALA A 13 10.22 2.03 -15.32
C ALA A 13 8.74 1.64 -15.40
N VAL A 14 7.91 2.51 -15.98
CA VAL A 14 6.54 2.15 -16.36
C VAL A 14 6.59 0.99 -17.34
N GLY A 15 5.77 -0.03 -17.08
CA GLY A 15 5.76 -1.30 -17.81
C GLY A 15 6.66 -2.38 -17.21
N ASP A 16 7.49 -2.08 -16.19
CA ASP A 16 8.24 -3.10 -15.48
C ASP A 16 7.28 -4.12 -14.84
N ARG A 17 7.68 -5.39 -14.90
CA ARG A 17 7.04 -6.49 -14.18
C ARG A 17 7.81 -6.73 -12.89
N LEU A 18 7.12 -6.67 -11.76
CA LEU A 18 7.74 -6.82 -10.45
C LEU A 18 7.08 -7.96 -9.68
N THR A 19 7.81 -8.53 -8.74
CA THR A 19 7.26 -9.28 -7.62
C THR A 19 7.39 -8.41 -6.37
N ILE A 20 6.30 -8.23 -5.64
CA ILE A 20 6.29 -7.55 -4.34
C ILE A 20 5.93 -8.53 -3.22
N PHE A 21 6.53 -8.32 -2.06
CA PHE A 21 6.28 -9.11 -0.85
C PHE A 21 6.51 -8.23 0.38
N ALA A 22 5.83 -8.54 1.47
CA ALA A 22 6.11 -7.98 2.79
C ALA A 22 5.77 -9.05 3.84
N GLU A 23 6.74 -9.36 4.70
CA GLU A 23 6.53 -10.32 5.79
C GLU A 23 5.36 -9.87 6.68
N ALA A 24 4.59 -10.84 7.15
CA ALA A 24 3.46 -10.60 8.04
C ALA A 24 3.93 -9.98 9.37
N PHE A 25 3.38 -8.83 9.71
CA PHE A 25 3.70 -8.10 10.93
C PHE A 25 2.48 -8.03 11.86
N GLU A 26 2.68 -8.34 13.14
CA GLU A 26 1.59 -8.26 14.13
C GLU A 26 1.22 -6.80 14.41
N THR A 27 -0.06 -6.48 14.32
CA THR A 27 -0.65 -5.20 14.69
C THR A 27 -1.97 -5.40 15.44
N ARG A 28 -2.65 -4.31 15.77
CA ARG A 28 -3.91 -4.30 16.52
C ARG A 28 -5.04 -3.68 15.72
N VAL A 29 -6.20 -4.32 15.80
CA VAL A 29 -7.46 -3.79 15.28
C VAL A 29 -7.92 -2.62 16.15
N LYS A 30 -8.08 -1.45 15.55
CA LYS A 30 -8.49 -0.24 16.27
C LYS A 30 -9.99 -0.06 16.31
N ARG A 31 -10.65 -0.20 15.15
CA ARG A 31 -12.10 -0.02 15.02
C ARG A 31 -12.64 -1.03 14.01
N VAL A 32 -13.87 -1.44 14.24
CA VAL A 32 -14.63 -2.28 13.31
C VAL A 32 -16.03 -1.70 13.19
N ASN A 33 -16.55 -1.62 11.98
CA ASN A 33 -17.95 -1.35 11.71
C ASN A 33 -18.51 -2.36 10.70
N ALA A 34 -19.73 -2.15 10.21
CA ALA A 34 -20.38 -3.11 9.31
C ALA A 34 -19.66 -3.29 7.96
N ARG A 35 -18.84 -2.34 7.50
CA ARG A 35 -18.21 -2.35 6.17
C ARG A 35 -16.70 -2.21 6.20
N ARG A 36 -16.14 -1.66 7.27
CA ARG A 36 -14.73 -1.32 7.39
C ARG A 36 -14.18 -1.84 8.70
N LEU A 37 -12.91 -2.15 8.67
CA LEU A 37 -12.07 -2.27 9.85
C LEU A 37 -10.89 -1.30 9.70
N THR A 38 -10.34 -0.84 10.81
CA THR A 38 -9.08 -0.09 10.82
C THR A 38 -8.10 -0.75 11.77
N VAL A 39 -6.84 -0.80 11.38
CA VAL A 39 -5.73 -1.33 12.19
C VAL A 39 -4.74 -0.21 12.48
N GLU A 40 -3.99 -0.34 13.57
CA GLU A 40 -2.82 0.50 13.82
C GLU A 40 -1.79 0.23 12.71
N TRP A 41 -1.26 1.27 12.06
CA TRP A 41 -0.32 1.09 10.96
C TRP A 41 1.11 1.04 11.50
N PRO A 42 1.83 -0.09 11.38
CA PRO A 42 3.08 -0.28 12.12
C PRO A 42 4.26 0.58 11.67
N TRP A 43 4.26 0.98 10.40
CA TRP A 43 5.49 1.46 9.74
C TRP A 43 5.58 2.98 9.62
N ARG A 44 4.47 3.69 9.81
CA ARG A 44 4.42 5.15 9.66
C ARG A 44 4.18 5.81 11.01
N GLU A 45 4.70 7.02 11.14
CA GLU A 45 4.48 7.86 12.30
C GLU A 45 3.53 8.99 11.94
N VAL A 46 2.69 9.42 12.89
CA VAL A 46 1.87 10.63 12.70
C VAL A 46 2.80 11.84 12.61
N ASP A 47 2.64 12.67 11.59
CA ASP A 47 3.41 13.89 11.42
C ASP A 47 2.77 15.03 12.23
N PRO A 48 3.37 15.48 13.35
CA PRO A 48 2.80 16.54 14.18
C PRO A 48 2.83 17.92 13.50
N ASP A 49 3.67 18.09 12.47
CA ASP A 49 3.86 19.34 11.72
C ASP A 49 3.10 19.31 10.38
N SER A 50 2.26 18.31 10.16
CA SER A 50 1.44 18.18 8.95
C SER A 50 0.23 19.11 8.97
N GLU A 51 -0.14 19.62 7.79
CA GLU A 51 -1.43 20.31 7.58
C GLU A 51 -2.59 19.31 7.45
N ASN A 52 -2.30 18.02 7.28
CA ASN A 52 -3.26 16.94 7.10
C ASN A 52 -3.33 16.05 8.35
N LEU A 53 -4.55 15.62 8.68
CA LEU A 53 -4.77 14.73 9.82
C LEU A 53 -4.75 13.28 9.38
N TRP A 54 -3.74 12.54 9.83
CA TRP A 54 -3.74 11.08 9.82
C TRP A 54 -3.64 10.58 11.26
N ASP A 55 -4.48 9.60 11.62
CA ASP A 55 -4.63 9.15 13.01
C ASP A 55 -3.79 7.91 13.36
N GLY A 56 -2.81 7.57 12.52
CA GLY A 56 -1.95 6.40 12.74
C GLY A 56 -2.58 5.08 12.28
N THR A 57 -3.73 5.10 11.60
CA THR A 57 -4.46 3.89 11.22
C THR A 57 -4.59 3.72 9.71
N LEU A 58 -4.73 2.46 9.27
CA LEU A 58 -5.11 2.15 7.90
C LEU A 58 -6.41 1.35 7.88
N GLY A 59 -7.29 1.70 6.93
CA GLY A 59 -8.60 1.08 6.78
C GLY A 59 -8.64 0.01 5.71
N PHE A 60 -9.36 -1.06 5.99
CA PHE A 60 -9.63 -2.18 5.08
C PHE A 60 -11.13 -2.43 4.97
N ALA A 61 -11.55 -3.10 3.91
CA ALA A 61 -12.91 -3.63 3.83
C ALA A 61 -13.08 -4.76 4.86
N ARG A 62 -14.27 -4.85 5.47
CA ARG A 62 -14.58 -5.95 6.41
C ARG A 62 -14.90 -7.25 5.70
N ASP A 63 -15.60 -7.17 4.59
CA ASP A 63 -15.90 -8.31 3.72
C ASP A 63 -14.62 -8.66 2.93
N SER A 64 -14.16 -9.92 3.03
CA SER A 64 -12.94 -10.39 2.36
C SER A 64 -13.09 -10.50 0.84
N ASP A 65 -14.32 -10.56 0.33
CA ASP A 65 -14.63 -10.61 -1.10
C ASP A 65 -14.94 -9.22 -1.68
N ALA A 66 -14.86 -8.17 -0.85
CA ALA A 66 -15.08 -6.80 -1.30
C ALA A 66 -14.08 -6.38 -2.39
N TYR A 67 -14.58 -5.63 -3.37
CA TYR A 67 -13.77 -5.13 -4.49
C TYR A 67 -12.54 -4.34 -4.04
N ASP A 68 -12.66 -3.58 -2.94
CA ASP A 68 -11.60 -2.78 -2.35
C ASP A 68 -10.29 -3.56 -2.09
N TRP A 69 -10.33 -4.89 -1.94
CA TRP A 69 -9.12 -5.73 -1.81
C TRP A 69 -8.28 -5.80 -3.09
N ARG A 70 -8.82 -5.37 -4.24
CA ARG A 70 -8.08 -5.16 -5.50
C ARG A 70 -7.28 -3.86 -5.48
N ASN A 71 -7.58 -2.97 -4.55
CA ASN A 71 -7.00 -1.61 -4.47
C ASN A 71 -5.95 -1.49 -3.36
N THR A 72 -5.45 -2.64 -2.89
CA THR A 72 -4.39 -2.72 -1.89
C THR A 72 -3.67 -4.07 -2.01
N PRO A 73 -2.32 -4.10 -1.88
CA PRO A 73 -1.59 -5.37 -1.86
C PRO A 73 -1.70 -6.07 -0.51
N TRP A 74 -2.04 -5.32 0.54
CA TRP A 74 -2.03 -5.78 1.92
C TRP A 74 -3.14 -6.79 2.17
N ARG A 75 -2.83 -7.80 2.98
CA ARG A 75 -3.76 -8.83 3.46
C ARG A 75 -3.68 -8.92 4.97
N LEU A 76 -4.78 -9.35 5.58
CA LEU A 76 -4.91 -9.51 7.02
C LEU A 76 -5.09 -10.98 7.37
N GLU A 77 -4.56 -11.37 8.53
CA GLU A 77 -4.79 -12.68 9.13
C GLU A 77 -5.07 -12.53 10.64
N PRO A 78 -6.13 -13.13 11.21
CA PRO A 78 -7.20 -13.90 10.57
C PRO A 78 -8.04 -13.09 9.58
N ASN A 79 -9.03 -13.76 8.97
CA ASN A 79 -9.91 -13.11 8.00
C ASN A 79 -10.54 -11.82 8.57
N PRO A 80 -10.63 -10.75 7.77
CA PRO A 80 -11.22 -9.47 8.15
C PRO A 80 -12.58 -9.54 8.87
N GLU A 81 -13.42 -10.52 8.52
CA GLU A 81 -14.74 -10.70 9.11
C GLU A 81 -14.71 -11.18 10.57
N GLU A 82 -13.66 -11.89 10.94
CA GLU A 82 -13.43 -12.51 12.26
C GLU A 82 -12.75 -11.53 13.24
N LEU A 83 -12.27 -10.38 12.74
CA LEU A 83 -11.55 -9.40 13.53
C LEU A 83 -12.49 -8.54 14.38
N GLU A 84 -12.09 -8.34 15.63
CA GLU A 84 -12.82 -7.54 16.61
C GLU A 84 -11.96 -6.38 17.16
N PRO A 85 -12.56 -5.24 17.57
CA PRO A 85 -11.83 -4.11 18.13
C PRO A 85 -10.94 -4.52 19.31
N GLY A 86 -9.68 -4.10 19.28
CA GLY A 86 -8.68 -4.41 20.30
C GLY A 86 -7.95 -5.75 20.12
N GLY A 87 -8.39 -6.61 19.20
CA GLY A 87 -7.73 -7.87 18.88
C GLY A 87 -6.41 -7.69 18.12
N SER A 88 -5.52 -8.67 18.23
CA SER A 88 -4.32 -8.79 17.37
C SER A 88 -4.70 -9.30 15.98
N CYS A 89 -4.00 -8.84 14.96
CA CYS A 89 -4.02 -9.38 13.61
C CYS A 89 -2.64 -9.22 12.98
N PHE A 90 -2.37 -9.96 11.91
CA PHE A 90 -1.18 -9.77 11.10
C PHE A 90 -1.54 -9.00 9.84
N VAL A 91 -0.63 -8.14 9.39
CA VAL A 91 -0.70 -7.45 8.11
C VAL A 91 0.56 -7.73 7.30
N GLY A 92 0.41 -8.13 6.06
CA GLY A 92 1.52 -8.43 5.17
C GLY A 92 1.10 -8.39 3.71
N VAL A 93 2.05 -8.63 2.80
CA VAL A 93 1.79 -8.72 1.36
C VAL A 93 2.27 -10.09 0.91
N PRO A 94 1.38 -10.99 0.48
CA PRO A 94 1.81 -12.25 -0.11
C PRO A 94 2.61 -11.96 -1.40
N MET A 95 3.47 -12.89 -1.81
CA MET A 95 4.23 -12.75 -3.04
C MET A 95 3.27 -12.49 -4.22
N THR A 96 3.34 -11.29 -4.81
CA THR A 96 2.38 -10.79 -5.79
C THR A 96 3.10 -10.26 -7.02
N GLU A 97 2.79 -10.81 -8.20
CA GLU A 97 3.23 -10.25 -9.48
C GLU A 97 2.41 -9.00 -9.84
N VAL A 98 3.09 -7.88 -10.13
CA VAL A 98 2.49 -6.59 -10.46
C VAL A 98 3.14 -5.98 -11.70
N ILE A 99 2.42 -5.02 -12.31
CA ILE A 99 2.91 -4.18 -13.41
C ILE A 99 2.99 -2.74 -12.91
N VAL A 100 4.10 -2.06 -13.19
CA VAL A 100 4.24 -0.62 -12.93
C VAL A 100 3.42 0.16 -13.96
N THR A 101 2.41 0.90 -13.52
CA THR A 101 1.53 1.71 -14.38
C THR A 101 1.90 3.19 -14.36
N GLY A 102 2.57 3.65 -13.30
CA GLY A 102 2.91 5.05 -13.11
C GLY A 102 3.99 5.22 -12.07
N ILE A 103 4.74 6.31 -12.19
CA ILE A 103 5.70 6.76 -11.19
C ILE A 103 5.52 8.26 -11.07
N GLU A 104 5.37 8.78 -9.86
CA GLU A 104 5.34 10.22 -9.62
C GLU A 104 6.39 10.62 -8.59
N LYS A 105 6.97 11.81 -8.78
CA LYS A 105 7.80 12.49 -7.78
C LYS A 105 7.02 13.66 -7.19
N TYR A 106 7.04 13.79 -5.87
CA TYR A 106 6.60 14.96 -5.13
C TYR A 106 7.80 15.84 -4.80
N ASP A 107 7.71 17.12 -5.13
CA ASP A 107 8.74 18.12 -4.83
C ASP A 107 8.07 19.47 -4.54
N PRO A 108 7.89 19.85 -3.25
CA PRO A 108 8.40 19.20 -2.05
C PRO A 108 7.72 17.84 -1.74
N PRO A 109 8.29 17.02 -0.82
CA PRO A 109 7.68 15.76 -0.39
C PRO A 109 6.21 15.93 0.01
N ALA A 110 5.39 14.94 -0.35
CA ALA A 110 3.95 14.97 -0.13
C ALA A 110 3.61 15.01 1.36
N ASP A 111 2.76 15.98 1.72
CA ASP A 111 2.17 16.04 3.03
C ASP A 111 0.86 15.23 3.06
N PHE A 112 0.89 14.05 3.67
CA PHE A 112 -0.28 13.17 3.84
C PHE A 112 -0.62 12.90 5.32
N GLY A 113 -0.04 13.65 6.27
CA GLY A 113 -0.27 13.44 7.70
C GLY A 113 0.65 12.42 8.37
N PHE A 114 1.60 11.85 7.63
CA PHE A 114 2.49 10.82 8.13
C PHE A 114 3.95 10.99 7.72
N LEU A 115 4.83 10.43 8.53
CA LEU A 115 6.26 10.31 8.27
C LEU A 115 6.65 8.87 7.88
N PRO A 116 7.67 8.69 7.02
CA PRO A 116 8.33 9.73 6.24
C PRO A 116 7.38 10.35 5.20
N ARG A 117 7.54 11.65 4.91
CA ARG A 117 6.77 12.32 3.84
C ARG A 117 7.18 11.71 2.49
N PRO A 118 6.24 11.18 1.67
CA PRO A 118 6.60 10.54 0.43
C PRO A 118 7.23 11.50 -0.59
N GLU A 119 8.35 11.11 -1.17
CA GLU A 119 8.99 11.78 -2.30
C GLU A 119 8.66 11.10 -3.61
N TYR A 120 8.50 9.78 -3.59
CA TYR A 120 8.21 8.98 -4.76
C TYR A 120 7.06 8.02 -4.49
N VAL A 121 6.13 7.96 -5.43
CA VAL A 121 5.07 6.99 -5.47
C VAL A 121 5.20 6.14 -6.74
N MET A 122 4.99 4.84 -6.59
CA MET A 122 4.85 3.91 -7.70
C MET A 122 3.43 3.37 -7.71
N GLU A 123 2.77 3.54 -8.85
CA GLU A 123 1.46 2.96 -9.12
C GLU A 123 1.65 1.55 -9.68
N LEU A 124 0.94 0.61 -9.09
CA LEU A 124 1.03 -0.81 -9.38
C LEU A 124 -0.37 -1.37 -9.63
N VAL A 125 -0.46 -2.31 -10.56
CA VAL A 125 -1.65 -3.14 -10.73
C VAL A 125 -1.23 -4.61 -10.64
N PRO A 126 -1.99 -5.47 -9.91
CA PRO A 126 -1.78 -6.91 -10.01
C PRO A 126 -1.83 -7.35 -11.46
N LYS A 127 -0.88 -8.19 -11.89
CA LYS A 127 -0.74 -8.61 -13.28
C LYS A 127 -2.04 -9.20 -13.85
N ASP A 128 -2.76 -9.95 -13.04
CA ASP A 128 -4.00 -10.62 -13.44
C ASP A 128 -5.22 -9.67 -13.48
N LEU A 129 -5.04 -8.40 -13.09
CA LEU A 129 -6.06 -7.36 -13.05
C LEU A 129 -5.70 -6.13 -13.91
N VAL A 130 -4.74 -6.25 -14.84
CA VAL A 130 -4.28 -5.10 -15.66
C VAL A 130 -5.39 -4.46 -16.51
N ASP A 131 -6.41 -5.23 -16.89
CA ASP A 131 -7.56 -4.74 -17.67
C ASP A 131 -8.69 -4.18 -16.78
N ASP A 132 -8.54 -4.26 -15.45
CA ASP A 132 -9.48 -3.72 -14.48
C ASP A 132 -9.08 -2.26 -14.15
N GLY A 133 -9.78 -1.30 -14.77
CA GLY A 133 -9.49 0.12 -14.63
C GLY A 133 -9.77 0.73 -13.26
N GLU A 134 -10.35 -0.03 -12.34
CA GLU A 134 -10.53 0.38 -10.94
C GLU A 134 -9.57 -0.34 -9.99
N ALA A 135 -8.83 -1.36 -10.46
CA ALA A 135 -7.83 -2.07 -9.69
C ALA A 135 -6.49 -1.34 -9.65
N GLY A 136 -5.72 -1.62 -8.60
CA GLY A 136 -4.36 -1.10 -8.44
C GLY A 136 -4.20 -0.25 -7.18
N TYR A 137 -2.95 0.01 -6.86
CA TYR A 137 -2.55 0.64 -5.61
C TYR A 137 -1.24 1.37 -5.76
N VAL A 138 -0.97 2.20 -4.76
CA VAL A 138 0.27 2.95 -4.64
C VAL A 138 1.17 2.35 -3.57
N ILE A 139 2.47 2.32 -3.84
CA ILE A 139 3.51 2.13 -2.82
C ILE A 139 4.42 3.35 -2.80
N TYR A 140 4.91 3.72 -1.61
CA TYR A 140 5.85 4.84 -1.45
C TYR A 140 7.27 4.29 -1.38
N LEU A 141 8.11 4.69 -2.33
CA LEU A 141 9.45 4.10 -2.49
C LEU A 141 10.46 4.58 -1.45
N ASN A 142 10.18 5.70 -0.79
CA ASN A 142 10.91 6.18 0.37
C ASN A 142 10.12 5.98 1.68
N GLY A 143 9.09 5.12 1.65
CA GLY A 143 8.31 4.72 2.81
C GLY A 143 9.07 3.76 3.73
N ASN A 144 8.48 3.51 4.90
CA ASN A 144 9.01 2.56 5.87
C ASN A 144 8.33 1.18 5.78
N GLU A 145 7.30 1.03 4.93
CA GLU A 145 6.71 -0.28 4.69
C GLU A 145 7.76 -1.27 4.18
N PRO A 146 7.78 -2.51 4.70
CA PRO A 146 8.86 -3.46 4.48
C PRO A 146 8.66 -4.21 3.15
N PHE A 147 8.44 -3.47 2.07
CA PHE A 147 8.32 -4.06 0.74
C PHE A 147 9.66 -4.60 0.26
N GLU A 148 9.71 -5.89 0.02
CA GLU A 148 10.69 -6.52 -0.85
C GLU A 148 10.17 -6.42 -2.28
N ILE A 149 10.98 -5.85 -3.18
CA ILE A 149 10.61 -5.59 -4.57
C ILE A 149 11.68 -6.18 -5.48
N GLU A 150 11.29 -7.10 -6.35
CA GLU A 150 12.18 -7.75 -7.32
C GLU A 150 11.67 -7.54 -8.74
N LYS A 151 12.58 -7.23 -9.67
CA LYS A 151 12.24 -7.21 -11.09
C LYS A 151 12.13 -8.63 -11.62
N VAL A 152 11.02 -8.92 -12.30
CA VAL A 152 10.84 -10.18 -13.01
C VAL A 152 11.52 -10.06 -14.36
N GLU A 153 12.68 -10.69 -14.51
CA GLU A 153 13.32 -10.79 -15.81
C GLU A 153 12.40 -11.54 -16.79
N SER A 154 12.21 -10.97 -17.97
CA SER A 154 11.56 -11.69 -19.06
C SER A 154 12.55 -12.71 -19.59
N LEU A 155 12.25 -14.01 -19.47
CA LEU A 155 12.96 -15.02 -20.25
C LEU A 155 12.76 -14.67 -21.73
N ALA A 156 13.87 -14.34 -22.40
CA ALA A 156 13.93 -13.97 -23.81
C ALA A 156 13.51 -15.13 -24.74
#